data_AF-A0A166F0S4-F1
#
_entry.id   AF-A0A166F0S4-F1
#
_cell.length_a   1.000
_cell.length_b   1.000
_cell.length_c   1.000
_cell.angle_alpha   90.00
_cell.angle_beta   90.00
_cell.angle_gamma   90.00
#
_symmetry.space_group_name_H-M   'P 1'
#
loop_
_entity.id
_entity.type
_entity.pdbx_description
1 polymer ?
#
loop_
_entity_poly.entity_id
_entity_poly.type
_entity_poly.pdbx_seq_one_letter_code
_entity_poly.pdbx_strand_id
1 'polypeptide(L)'
;HMWVLQTSDNNSRRVVAVFANRKVADEWWHAVLNAPPILSNNMQRISPQVYNYNGSVCQISLFFKEPQFQSVADKFRGRMFLTGEIDK
;
A
#
# COMPACT_ATOMS: atom_id res chain seq x y z
N HIS A 1 19.16 19.78 1.64
CA HIS A 1 19.36 18.63 0.73
C HIS A 1 18.36 17.55 1.07
N MET A 2 17.33 17.39 0.23
CA MET A 2 16.33 16.33 0.37
C MET A 2 16.84 15.15 -0.45
N TRP A 3 17.18 14.04 0.19
CA TRP A 3 17.63 12.84 -0.50
C TRP A 3 16.41 12.18 -1.15
N VAL A 4 16.24 12.40 -2.46
CA VAL A 4 15.37 11.55 -3.27
C VAL A 4 16.11 10.23 -3.40
N LEU A 5 15.75 9.25 -2.56
CA LEU A 5 16.21 7.88 -2.74
C LEU A 5 15.75 7.41 -4.11
N GLN A 6 16.71 7.20 -4.99
CA GLN A 6 16.52 6.73 -6.34
C GLN A 6 16.00 5.29 -6.27
N THR A 7 14.68 5.11 -6.22
CA THR A 7 14.04 3.79 -6.28
C THR A 7 13.99 3.33 -7.73
N SER A 8 15.15 3.07 -8.34
CA SER A 8 15.24 2.38 -9.63
C SER A 8 15.41 0.88 -9.43
N ASP A 9 14.54 0.28 -8.61
CA ASP A 9 14.32 -1.16 -8.67
C ASP A 9 13.12 -1.36 -9.59
N ASN A 10 13.32 -2.02 -10.74
CA ASN A 10 12.34 -2.23 -11.83
C ASN A 10 10.98 -2.83 -11.40
N ASN A 11 10.81 -3.22 -10.13
CA ASN A 11 9.59 -3.79 -9.58
C ASN A 11 8.90 -2.89 -8.52
N SER A 12 9.49 -1.76 -8.16
CA SER A 12 8.93 -0.83 -7.18
C SER A 12 7.85 0.02 -7.85
N ARG A 13 6.59 -0.27 -7.52
CA ARG A 13 5.42 0.50 -7.97
C ARG A 13 4.95 1.42 -6.86
N ARG A 14 4.21 2.46 -7.22
CA ARG A 14 3.58 3.35 -6.25
C ARG A 14 2.09 3.11 -6.16
N VAL A 15 1.54 3.28 -4.97
CA VAL A 15 0.11 3.32 -4.75
C VAL A 15 -0.25 4.54 -3.94
N VAL A 16 -1.26 5.26 -4.42
CA VAL A 16 -1.89 6.35 -3.69
C VAL A 16 -3.15 5.81 -3.01
N ALA A 17 -3.23 6.04 -1.72
CA ALA A 17 -4.37 5.71 -0.89
C ALA A 17 -5.09 6.99 -0.44
N VAL A 18 -6.38 7.07 -0.77
CA VAL A 18 -7.27 8.13 -0.32
C VAL A 18 -8.06 7.58 0.87
N PHE A 19 -8.01 8.28 1.99
CA PHE A 19 -8.67 7.88 3.24
C PHE A 19 -9.77 8.87 3.59
N ALA A 20 -10.81 8.39 4.27
CA ALA A 20 -11.88 9.25 4.77
C ALA A 20 -11.36 10.34 5.74
N ASN A 21 -10.29 10.06 6.49
CA ASN A 21 -9.58 11.01 7.35
C ASN A 21 -8.19 10.47 7.75
N ARG A 22 -7.41 11.30 8.46
CA ARG A 22 -6.06 10.94 8.94
C ARG A 22 -6.03 9.72 9.86
N LYS A 23 -7.04 9.55 10.73
CA LYS A 23 -7.11 8.40 11.65
C LYS A 23 -7.18 7.08 10.85
N VAL A 24 -7.98 7.04 9.79
CA VAL A 24 -8.06 5.85 8.92
C VAL A 24 -6.71 5.56 8.23
N ALA A 25 -5.96 6.59 7.82
CA ALA A 25 -4.64 6.41 7.21
C ALA A 25 -3.63 5.76 8.17
N ASP A 26 -3.68 6.13 9.45
CA ASP A 26 -2.79 5.56 10.47
C ASP A 26 -3.23 4.14 10.89
N GLU A 27 -4.53 3.89 11.02
CA GLU A 27 -5.08 2.54 11.22
C GLU A 27 -4.69 1.60 10.07
N TRP A 28 -4.78 2.09 8.83
CA TRP A 28 -4.37 1.35 7.64
C TRP A 28 -2.90 0.95 7.71
N TRP A 29 -2.02 1.90 7.99
CA TRP A 29 -0.60 1.60 8.04
C TRP A 29 -0.26 0.60 9.14
N HIS A 30 -0.88 0.74 10.31
CA HIS A 30 -0.71 -0.22 11.39
C HIS A 30 -1.22 -1.61 11.00
N ALA A 31 -2.32 -1.70 10.26
CA ALA A 31 -2.82 -2.99 9.77
C ALA A 31 -1.88 -3.63 8.74
N VAL A 32 -1.26 -2.85 7.85
CA VAL A 32 -0.25 -3.35 6.90
C VAL A 32 0.98 -3.91 7.61
N LEU A 33 1.48 -3.24 8.65
CA LEU A 33 2.63 -3.71 9.43
C LEU A 33 2.37 -5.05 10.14
N ASN A 34 1.12 -5.32 10.51
CA ASN A 34 0.70 -6.56 11.17
C ASN A 34 0.07 -7.58 10.20
N ALA A 35 0.12 -7.33 8.89
CA ALA A 35 -0.41 -8.21 7.87
C ALA A 35 0.54 -9.39 7.57
N PRO A 36 0.08 -10.41 6.83
CA PRO A 36 0.96 -11.47 6.35
C PRO A 36 2.16 -10.90 5.55
N PRO A 37 3.31 -11.60 5.50
CA PRO A 37 4.55 -11.12 4.89
C PRO A 37 4.42 -10.58 3.46
N ILE A 38 3.45 -11.08 2.69
CA ILE A 38 3.15 -10.59 1.34
C ILE A 38 2.77 -9.10 1.29
N LEU A 39 2.23 -8.54 2.37
CA LEU A 39 1.95 -7.12 2.53
C LEU A 39 3.05 -6.42 3.33
N SER A 40 3.35 -6.91 4.54
CA SER A 40 4.24 -6.23 5.48
C SER A 40 5.68 -6.12 5.00
N ASN A 41 6.20 -7.10 4.27
CA ASN A 41 7.57 -7.06 3.74
C ASN A 41 7.68 -6.40 2.36
N ASN A 42 6.55 -6.16 1.68
CA ASN A 42 6.53 -5.73 0.29
C ASN A 42 5.89 -4.35 0.10
N MET A 43 5.58 -3.63 1.18
CA MET A 43 4.98 -2.31 1.14
C MET A 43 5.71 -1.38 2.11
N GLN A 44 6.03 -0.18 1.65
CA GLN A 44 6.73 0.85 2.42
C GLN A 44 5.95 2.17 2.36
N ARG A 45 5.68 2.76 3.52
CA ARG A 45 5.02 4.08 3.61
C ARG A 45 6.01 5.19 3.33
N ILE A 46 5.67 6.07 2.38
CA ILE A 46 6.40 7.32 2.11
C ILE A 46 5.71 8.48 2.83
N SER A 47 4.38 8.54 2.74
CA SER A 47 3.54 9.53 3.40
C SER A 47 2.21 8.89 3.83
N PRO A 48 1.31 9.61 4.52
CA PRO A 48 0.00 9.06 4.84
C PRO A 48 -0.82 8.60 3.64
N GLN A 49 -0.55 9.10 2.43
CA GLN A 49 -1.30 8.75 1.21
C GLN A 49 -0.45 7.96 0.21
N VAL A 50 0.87 7.97 0.31
CA VAL A 50 1.76 7.41 -0.73
C VAL A 50 2.60 6.28 -0.18
N TYR A 51 2.60 5.17 -0.92
CA TYR A 51 3.35 3.95 -0.56
C TYR A 51 4.08 3.41 -1.79
N ASN A 52 5.30 2.91 -1.56
CA ASN A 52 5.97 2.02 -2.51
C ASN A 52 5.57 0.58 -2.22
N TYR A 53 5.53 -0.26 -3.25
CA TYR A 53 5.34 -1.70 -3.08
C TYR A 53 6.01 -2.51 -4.20
N ASN A 54 6.34 -3.77 -3.91
CA ASN A 54 6.87 -4.70 -4.92
C ASN A 54 5.72 -5.28 -5.75
N GLY A 55 5.55 -4.76 -6.97
CA GLY A 55 4.46 -5.14 -7.87
C GLY A 55 4.53 -6.55 -8.43
N SER A 56 5.70 -7.20 -8.35
CA SER A 56 5.90 -8.59 -8.80
C SER A 56 5.46 -9.61 -7.75
N VAL A 57 5.31 -9.19 -6.50
CA VAL A 57 4.90 -10.04 -5.36
C VAL A 57 3.52 -9.66 -4.84
N CYS A 58 3.24 -8.36 -4.74
CA CYS A 58 2.01 -7.84 -4.16
C CYS A 58 1.21 -7.06 -5.22
N GLN A 59 0.16 -7.67 -5.77
CA GLN A 59 -0.71 -6.99 -6.73
C GLN A 59 -1.78 -6.18 -5.99
N ILE A 60 -1.50 -4.92 -5.68
CA ILE A 60 -2.40 -4.05 -4.90
C ILE A 60 -3.76 -3.78 -5.58
N SER A 61 -3.84 -3.91 -6.91
CA SER A 61 -5.11 -3.85 -7.65
C SER A 61 -6.09 -4.95 -7.25
N LEU A 62 -5.58 -6.03 -6.66
CA LEU A 62 -6.34 -7.18 -6.18
C LEU A 62 -6.60 -7.13 -4.66
N PHE A 63 -6.20 -6.06 -3.99
CA PHE A 63 -6.26 -5.94 -2.53
C PHE A 63 -7.65 -6.23 -1.93
N PHE A 64 -8.73 -5.76 -2.57
CA PHE A 64 -10.10 -6.00 -2.11
C PHE A 64 -10.76 -7.27 -2.66
N LYS A 65 -10.02 -8.10 -3.43
CA LYS A 65 -10.54 -9.26 -4.16
C LYS A 65 -9.91 -10.58 -3.73
N GLU A 66 -8.63 -10.59 -3.38
CA GLU A 66 -7.89 -11.83 -3.11
C GLU A 66 -8.00 -12.26 -1.65
N PRO A 67 -8.26 -13.57 -1.37
CA PRO A 67 -8.42 -14.08 -0.01
C PRO A 67 -7.24 -13.79 0.92
N GLN A 68 -6.01 -13.77 0.39
CA GLN A 68 -4.79 -13.52 1.14
C GLN A 68 -4.71 -12.12 1.77
N PHE A 69 -5.51 -11.17 1.29
CA PHE A 69 -5.58 -9.80 1.81
C PHE A 69 -6.83 -9.54 2.66
N GLN A 70 -7.76 -10.50 2.71
CA GLN A 70 -9.10 -10.33 3.26
C GLN A 70 -9.10 -9.83 4.72
N SER A 71 -8.18 -10.36 5.55
CA SER A 71 -8.05 -10.00 6.97
C SER A 71 -7.77 -8.52 7.21
N VAL A 72 -7.14 -7.86 6.23
CA VAL A 72 -6.91 -6.41 6.23
C VAL A 72 -8.02 -5.72 5.45
N ALA A 73 -8.32 -6.19 4.23
CA ALA A 73 -9.24 -5.55 3.30
C ALA A 73 -10.64 -5.31 3.87
N ASP A 74 -11.17 -6.24 4.65
CA ASP A 74 -12.50 -6.11 5.26
C ASP A 74 -12.62 -4.93 6.22
N LYS A 75 -11.53 -4.58 6.92
CA LYS A 75 -11.52 -3.45 7.87
C LYS A 75 -11.53 -2.09 7.19
N PHE A 76 -11.18 -2.04 5.90
CA PHE A 76 -10.98 -0.80 5.15
C PHE A 76 -11.87 -0.65 3.93
N ARG A 77 -12.65 -1.68 3.56
CA ARG A 77 -13.63 -1.58 2.48
C ARG A 77 -14.61 -0.43 2.77
N GLY A 78 -14.74 0.49 1.82
CA GLY A 78 -15.56 1.71 1.96
C GLY A 78 -14.97 2.83 2.82
N ARG A 79 -13.82 2.63 3.47
CA ARG A 79 -13.13 3.66 4.29
C ARG A 79 -11.90 4.24 3.60
N MET A 80 -11.47 3.62 2.51
CA MET A 80 -10.37 4.07 1.67
C MET A 80 -10.55 3.65 0.22
N PHE A 81 -9.78 4.29 -0.65
CA PHE A 81 -9.64 3.96 -2.06
C PHE A 81 -8.15 3.87 -2.41
N LEU A 82 -7.77 2.91 -3.26
CA LEU A 82 -6.40 2.70 -3.73
C LEU A 82 -6.33 2.91 -5.24
N THR A 83 -5.33 3.65 -5.70
CA THR A 83 -4.98 3.74 -7.13
C THR A 83 -3.49 3.54 -7.31
N GLY A 84 -3.13 2.66 -8.24
CA GLY A 84 -1.73 2.40 -8.59
C GLY A 84 -1.19 3.48 -9.52
N GLU A 85 0.04 3.88 -9.30
CA GLU A 85 0.87 4.65 -10.23
C GLU A 85 1.87 3.67 -10.84
N ILE A 86 1.80 3.51 -12.15
CA ILE A 86 2.74 2.74 -12.94
C ILE A 86 3.53 3.77 -13.75
N ASP A 87 4.73 4.12 -13.27
CA ASP A 87 5.70 4.84 -14.10
C ASP A 87 6.01 3.93 -15.30
N LYS A 88 5.70 4.40 -16.50
CA LYS A 88 5.98 3.71 -17.77
C LYS A 88 7.22 4.30 -18.42
#